data_AF-A0A2V3JCP6-F1
#
_entry.id   AF-A0A2V3JCP6-F1
#
_cell.length_a   1.000
_cell.length_b   1.000
_cell.length_c   1.000
_cell.angle_alpha   90.00
_cell.angle_beta   90.00
_cell.angle_gamma   90.00
#
_symmetry.space_group_name_H-M   'P 1'
#
loop_
_entity.id
_entity.type
_entity.pdbx_description
1 polymer ?
#
loop_
_entity_poly.entity_id
_entity_poly.type
_entity_poly.pdbx_seq_one_letter_code
_entity_poly.pdbx_strand_id
1 'polypeptide(L)'
;MIEDSRLYGHRMSEWQQVRQLAQFHVYLDPETGMAYTHPEFLPPIIRNRLLPKLGFESHSQRAFFIITDSHQLVEYKGLVYPYSNDNDIEIVPASGQPWGMLLKEHGEREAMALNAIARRIGGVYGEYHDAGVAIQNREREGGEIIHYGVLRRWSDDYDYAYAYIPFIRLDLFDAVRRLATLEGTSHIELLKSAMARLGLILRTAHEIGIYHCFTHPGNIDAHGNLVDFEHAICSAEIPVLKRLCLNGSELLDDAHLRYRDIDLFFAGAREILHRCQTCFKLSRDELMKKIRFLRENISITVGIPVFEVLAHLNIGFYEDTLKRLPFCYQEDVIGAFVDSYCESGSGSEVKRGIFSELLRHGKWTPKASGYIINAGNPLPMQQIPNELILKLWNMAPLKKKEKVFSPLH
;
A
#
# COMPACT_ATOMS: atom_id res chain seq x y z
N MET A 1 8.59 -32.21 -3.61
CA MET A 1 9.95 -31.76 -3.24
C MET A 1 10.05 -30.27 -3.55
N ILE A 2 9.79 -29.42 -2.55
CA ILE A 2 9.85 -27.93 -2.62
C ILE A 2 11.06 -27.44 -1.77
N GLU A 3 11.90 -28.36 -1.29
CA GLU A 3 12.97 -28.10 -0.30
C GLU A 3 14.09 -27.18 -0.81
N ASP A 4 14.20 -26.94 -2.13
CA ASP A 4 15.20 -26.05 -2.73
C ASP A 4 14.64 -24.71 -3.26
N SER A 5 13.37 -24.40 -2.98
CA SER A 5 12.75 -23.15 -3.45
C SER A 5 13.32 -21.93 -2.71
N ARG A 6 14.06 -21.07 -3.42
CA ARG A 6 14.55 -19.80 -2.88
C ARG A 6 13.78 -18.63 -3.49
N LEU A 7 13.10 -17.87 -2.64
CA LEU A 7 12.57 -16.55 -3.01
C LEU A 7 13.53 -15.46 -2.54
N TYR A 8 13.59 -14.37 -3.29
CA TYR A 8 14.46 -13.24 -3.00
C TYR A 8 13.63 -11.94 -2.94
N GLY A 9 13.96 -11.05 -2.01
CA GLY A 9 13.35 -9.73 -1.84
C GLY A 9 14.30 -8.73 -1.12
N HIS A 10 13.79 -7.59 -0.63
CA HIS A 10 14.58 -6.58 0.10
C HIS A 10 14.06 -6.19 1.49
N ARG A 11 14.94 -6.10 2.51
CA ARG A 11 14.56 -5.58 3.85
C ARG A 11 14.21 -4.10 3.80
N MET A 12 13.20 -3.68 4.58
CA MET A 12 12.83 -2.26 4.78
C MET A 12 13.96 -1.38 5.36
N SER A 13 15.02 -1.96 5.93
CA SER A 13 16.20 -1.21 6.38
C SER A 13 17.31 -1.14 5.33
N GLU A 14 17.25 -1.97 4.27
CA GLU A 14 18.33 -2.22 3.30
C GLU A 14 17.76 -2.32 1.87
N TRP A 15 16.94 -1.34 1.47
CA TRP A 15 16.18 -1.26 0.21
C TRP A 15 16.95 -1.54 -1.09
N GLN A 16 18.29 -1.60 -1.07
CA GLN A 16 19.14 -1.85 -2.25
C GLN A 16 19.72 -3.26 -2.35
N GLN A 17 19.58 -4.12 -1.33
CA GLN A 17 20.15 -5.47 -1.38
C GLN A 17 19.06 -6.53 -1.52
N VAL A 18 19.04 -7.18 -2.70
CA VAL A 18 18.25 -8.40 -2.92
C VAL A 18 18.84 -9.49 -2.01
N ARG A 19 18.07 -9.99 -1.06
CA ARG A 19 18.44 -11.10 -0.18
C ARG A 19 17.41 -12.21 -0.27
N GLN A 20 17.83 -13.43 0.04
CA GLN A 20 16.90 -14.54 0.17
C GLN A 20 15.90 -14.23 1.30
N LEU A 21 14.61 -14.45 1.03
CA LEU A 21 13.56 -14.36 2.03
C LEU A 21 13.80 -15.42 3.11
N ALA A 22 13.55 -15.05 4.36
CA ALA A 22 13.61 -16.01 5.46
C ALA A 22 12.55 -17.09 5.22
N GLN A 23 12.96 -18.35 5.30
CA GLN A 23 12.06 -19.49 5.20
C GLN A 23 11.64 -19.94 6.59
N PHE A 24 10.38 -20.31 6.73
CA PHE A 24 9.87 -20.82 7.99
C PHE A 24 8.65 -21.73 7.76
N HIS A 25 8.25 -22.46 8.79
CA HIS A 25 7.07 -23.32 8.71
C HIS A 25 5.81 -22.51 8.89
N VAL A 26 4.85 -22.70 7.98
CA VAL A 26 3.49 -22.18 8.07
C VAL A 26 2.51 -23.32 7.94
N TYR A 27 1.27 -23.07 8.33
CA TYR A 27 0.25 -24.10 8.49
C TYR A 27 -0.95 -23.73 7.64
N LEU A 28 -1.13 -24.44 6.52
CA LEU A 28 -2.23 -24.25 5.58
C LEU A 28 -3.47 -25.00 6.06
N ASP A 29 -4.60 -24.33 6.13
CA ASP A 29 -5.91 -24.92 6.27
C ASP A 29 -6.45 -25.29 4.88
N PRO A 30 -6.55 -26.59 4.54
CA PRO A 30 -6.98 -27.03 3.22
C PRO A 30 -8.47 -26.76 2.94
N GLU A 31 -9.30 -26.53 3.96
CA GLU A 31 -10.72 -26.25 3.76
C GLU A 31 -10.97 -24.80 3.35
N THR A 32 -10.22 -23.87 3.93
CA THR A 32 -10.40 -22.42 3.70
C THR A 32 -9.35 -21.84 2.74
N GLY A 33 -8.24 -22.54 2.52
CA GLY A 33 -7.08 -22.00 1.81
C GLY A 33 -6.31 -20.94 2.59
N MET A 34 -6.65 -20.71 3.86
CA MET A 34 -5.94 -19.81 4.77
C MET A 34 -4.66 -20.44 5.29
N ALA A 35 -3.64 -19.63 5.58
CA ALA A 35 -2.42 -20.11 6.20
C ALA A 35 -2.09 -19.30 7.46
N TYR A 36 -1.41 -19.95 8.40
CA TYR A 36 -1.14 -19.41 9.72
C TYR A 36 0.30 -19.69 10.17
N THR A 37 0.84 -18.83 11.02
CA THR A 37 2.21 -18.95 11.53
C THR A 37 2.30 -19.66 12.88
N HIS A 38 1.35 -19.42 13.80
CA HIS A 38 1.35 -20.04 15.15
C HIS A 38 0.01 -20.77 15.42
N PRO A 39 -0.11 -22.04 15.00
CA PRO A 39 -1.35 -22.80 15.03
C PRO A 39 -1.85 -23.13 16.45
N GLU A 40 -0.98 -23.03 17.45
CA GLU A 40 -1.30 -23.25 18.86
C GLU A 40 -2.31 -22.22 19.43
N PHE A 41 -2.49 -21.09 18.74
CA PHE A 41 -3.47 -20.04 19.09
C PHE A 41 -4.76 -20.12 18.31
N LEU A 42 -4.87 -21.08 17.39
CA LEU A 42 -6.10 -21.33 16.66
C LEU A 42 -7.01 -22.31 17.43
N PRO A 43 -8.34 -22.22 17.22
CA PRO A 43 -9.29 -23.20 17.73
C PRO A 43 -8.90 -24.64 17.37
N PRO A 44 -9.16 -25.65 18.25
CA PRO A 44 -8.78 -27.04 18.00
C PRO A 44 -9.30 -27.61 16.68
N ILE A 45 -10.50 -27.20 16.26
CA ILE A 45 -11.11 -27.65 14.99
C ILE A 45 -10.28 -27.24 13.77
N ILE A 46 -9.70 -26.04 13.78
CA ILE A 46 -8.80 -25.57 12.71
C ILE A 46 -7.46 -26.27 12.86
N ARG A 47 -6.89 -26.29 14.07
CA ARG A 47 -5.55 -26.85 14.35
C ARG A 47 -5.40 -28.30 13.88
N ASN A 48 -6.41 -29.13 14.08
CA ASN A 48 -6.37 -30.56 13.80
C ASN A 48 -6.32 -30.91 12.30
N ARG A 49 -6.61 -29.95 11.41
CA ARG A 49 -6.62 -30.17 9.95
C ARG A 49 -5.52 -29.43 9.20
N LEU A 50 -4.65 -28.71 9.91
CA LEU A 50 -3.60 -27.91 9.27
C LEU A 50 -2.52 -28.79 8.65
N LEU A 51 -2.07 -28.39 7.47
CA LEU A 51 -0.98 -29.03 6.74
C LEU A 51 0.27 -28.14 6.80
N PRO A 52 1.43 -28.66 7.23
CA PRO A 52 2.66 -27.89 7.21
C PRO A 52 3.06 -27.57 5.76
N LYS A 53 3.45 -26.32 5.53
CA LYS A 53 3.97 -25.81 4.25
C LYS A 53 5.21 -24.96 4.51
N LEU A 54 6.05 -24.83 3.48
CA LEU A 54 7.17 -23.89 3.48
C LEU A 54 6.61 -22.48 3.19
N GLY A 55 6.81 -21.57 4.14
CA GLY A 55 6.48 -20.17 4.01
C GLY A 55 7.74 -19.31 3.83
N PHE A 56 7.56 -18.15 3.21
CA PHE A 56 8.61 -17.15 3.02
C PHE A 56 8.19 -15.85 3.69
N GLU A 57 8.98 -15.34 4.64
CA GLU A 57 8.65 -14.15 5.40
C GLU A 57 8.73 -12.90 4.50
N SER A 58 7.72 -12.03 4.59
CA SER A 58 7.81 -10.72 3.97
C SER A 58 8.79 -9.83 4.73
N HIS A 59 9.32 -8.82 4.06
CA HIS A 59 10.28 -7.92 4.69
C HIS A 59 9.70 -6.96 5.71
N SER A 60 8.38 -6.73 5.67
CA SER A 60 7.69 -6.02 6.74
C SER A 60 7.55 -6.90 7.99
N GLN A 61 7.81 -8.21 7.89
CA GLN A 61 7.59 -9.20 8.94
C GLN A 61 6.15 -9.21 9.44
N ARG A 62 5.21 -8.72 8.61
CA ARG A 62 3.76 -8.67 8.89
C ARG A 62 2.95 -9.50 7.89
N ALA A 63 3.64 -10.07 6.90
CA ALA A 63 3.06 -10.95 5.91
C ALA A 63 4.03 -12.08 5.58
N PHE A 64 3.55 -13.08 4.87
CA PHE A 64 4.36 -14.18 4.35
C PHE A 64 3.77 -14.72 3.06
N PHE A 65 4.56 -15.50 2.34
CA PHE A 65 4.18 -16.05 1.04
C PHE A 65 4.24 -17.57 1.07
N ILE A 66 3.31 -18.20 0.36
CA ILE A 66 3.34 -19.64 0.06
C ILE A 66 3.31 -19.79 -1.45
N ILE A 67 4.13 -20.72 -1.96
CA ILE A 67 3.98 -21.24 -3.32
C ILE A 67 3.09 -22.47 -3.21
N THR A 68 1.90 -22.41 -3.79
CA THR A 68 0.95 -23.53 -3.76
C THR A 68 1.46 -24.69 -4.60
N ASP A 69 0.83 -25.85 -4.45
CA ASP A 69 1.15 -27.03 -5.26
C ASP A 69 0.81 -26.82 -6.75
N SER A 70 -0.04 -25.83 -7.07
CA SER A 70 -0.33 -25.36 -8.44
C SER A 70 0.64 -24.28 -8.95
N HIS A 71 1.75 -24.05 -8.26
CA HIS A 71 2.75 -23.02 -8.57
C HIS A 71 2.21 -21.57 -8.51
N GLN A 72 1.12 -21.33 -7.79
CA GLN A 72 0.61 -19.99 -7.56
C GLN A 72 1.30 -19.38 -6.34
N LEU A 73 1.70 -18.12 -6.45
CA LEU A 73 2.22 -17.36 -5.33
C LEU A 73 1.07 -16.67 -4.60
N VAL A 74 0.93 -16.94 -3.31
CA VAL A 74 -0.13 -16.40 -2.46
C VAL A 74 0.50 -15.67 -1.28
N GLU A 75 0.07 -14.42 -1.04
CA GLU A 75 0.47 -13.65 0.13
C GLU A 75 -0.57 -13.78 1.24
N TYR A 76 -0.10 -13.87 2.48
CA TYR A 76 -0.91 -13.87 3.69
C TYR A 76 -0.42 -12.75 4.60
N LYS A 77 -1.27 -11.76 4.87
CA LYS A 77 -1.02 -10.64 5.79
C LYS A 77 -1.72 -10.87 7.11
N GLY A 78 -1.03 -10.62 8.21
CA GLY A 78 -1.48 -10.96 9.56
C GLY A 78 -0.81 -12.25 10.03
N LEU A 79 -0.06 -12.12 11.12
CA LEU A 79 0.54 -13.20 11.88
C LEU A 79 -0.42 -13.54 13.01
N VAL A 80 -0.88 -14.78 13.05
CA VAL A 80 -1.57 -15.31 14.23
C VAL A 80 -0.49 -15.53 15.26
N TYR A 81 -0.28 -14.58 16.17
CA TYR A 81 0.65 -14.67 17.31
C TYR A 81 -0.10 -14.18 18.55
N PRO A 82 0.15 -14.70 19.76
CA PRO A 82 -0.46 -14.19 20.98
C PRO A 82 0.45 -13.15 21.56
N TYR A 83 -0.08 -11.96 21.72
CA TYR A 83 0.45 -11.09 22.74
C TYR A 83 -0.24 -11.45 24.05
N SER A 84 0.40 -12.37 24.80
CA SER A 84 0.82 -12.06 26.17
C SER A 84 0.01 -11.01 26.94
N ASN A 85 -0.93 -11.36 27.83
CA ASN A 85 -1.58 -10.43 28.76
C ASN A 85 -0.60 -9.57 29.63
N ASP A 86 0.71 -9.82 29.58
CA ASP A 86 1.73 -9.24 30.45
C ASP A 86 2.77 -8.34 29.74
N ASN A 87 2.70 -8.15 28.41
CA ASN A 87 3.68 -7.30 27.70
C ASN A 87 2.97 -6.21 26.90
N ASP A 88 3.48 -4.99 27.01
CA ASP A 88 3.07 -3.83 26.22
C ASP A 88 2.96 -4.23 24.75
N ILE A 89 1.72 -4.25 24.22
CA ILE A 89 1.49 -4.49 22.81
C ILE A 89 2.08 -3.31 22.07
N GLU A 90 3.16 -3.53 21.33
CA GLU A 90 3.70 -2.51 20.44
C GLU A 90 2.64 -2.23 19.36
N ILE A 91 1.92 -1.13 19.55
CA ILE A 91 1.03 -0.59 18.53
C ILE A 91 1.93 0.02 17.48
N VAL A 92 1.83 -0.46 16.24
CA VAL A 92 2.46 0.14 15.07
C VAL A 92 1.75 1.47 14.84
N PRO A 93 2.35 2.63 15.21
CA PRO A 93 1.69 3.92 15.16
C PRO A 93 1.19 4.28 13.75
N ALA A 94 1.84 3.75 12.71
CA ALA A 94 1.45 3.98 11.33
C ALA A 94 0.12 3.35 10.91
N SER A 95 -0.29 2.29 11.61
CA SER A 95 -1.54 1.58 11.31
C SER A 95 -2.52 1.63 12.47
N GLY A 96 -2.08 2.02 13.67
CA GLY A 96 -2.85 1.88 14.91
C GLY A 96 -3.06 0.42 15.32
N GLN A 97 -2.45 -0.54 14.63
CA GLN A 97 -2.63 -1.98 14.84
C GLN A 97 -1.50 -2.56 15.68
N PRO A 98 -1.76 -3.58 16.51
CA PRO A 98 -0.71 -4.39 17.15
C PRO A 98 0.28 -4.94 16.13
N TRP A 99 1.58 -4.91 16.45
CA TRP A 99 2.61 -5.44 15.54
C TRP A 99 2.34 -6.91 15.19
N GLY A 100 2.44 -7.22 13.90
CA GLY A 100 2.16 -8.56 13.36
C GLY A 100 0.68 -8.92 13.24
N MET A 101 -0.27 -8.25 13.92
CA MET A 101 -1.70 -8.57 13.81
C MET A 101 -2.36 -7.76 12.69
N LEU A 102 -3.42 -8.33 12.11
CA LEU A 102 -4.33 -7.62 11.20
C LEU A 102 -5.71 -7.58 11.83
N LEU A 103 -6.19 -6.39 12.19
CA LEU A 103 -7.53 -6.24 12.77
C LEU A 103 -8.60 -6.53 11.72
N LYS A 104 -9.74 -7.02 12.20
CA LYS A 104 -10.87 -7.41 11.37
C LYS A 104 -11.32 -6.32 10.40
N GLU A 105 -11.51 -5.11 10.88
CA GLU A 105 -12.00 -3.99 10.07
C GLU A 105 -11.02 -3.63 8.94
N HIS A 106 -9.72 -3.77 9.20
CA HIS A 106 -8.65 -3.51 8.24
C HIS A 106 -8.57 -4.60 7.17
N GLY A 107 -8.58 -5.87 7.59
CA GLY A 107 -8.55 -7.00 6.68
C GLY A 107 -9.81 -7.10 5.80
N GLU A 108 -11.00 -6.91 6.38
CA GLU A 108 -12.26 -6.90 5.62
C GLU A 108 -12.33 -5.74 4.64
N ARG A 109 -11.87 -4.54 5.04
CA ARG A 109 -11.84 -3.37 4.15
C ARG A 109 -10.93 -3.59 2.97
N GLU A 110 -9.74 -4.12 3.21
CA GLU A 110 -8.81 -4.42 2.14
C GLU A 110 -9.36 -5.48 1.18
N ALA A 111 -9.87 -6.60 1.71
CA ALA A 111 -10.49 -7.64 0.90
C ALA A 111 -11.66 -7.09 0.06
N MET A 112 -12.51 -6.24 0.65
CA MET A 112 -13.61 -5.58 -0.05
C MET A 112 -13.09 -4.72 -1.22
N ALA A 113 -12.08 -3.88 -0.98
CA ALA A 113 -11.53 -2.99 -2.00
C ALA A 113 -10.87 -3.77 -3.15
N LEU A 114 -10.00 -4.73 -2.82
CA LEU A 114 -9.34 -5.59 -3.80
C LEU A 114 -10.35 -6.30 -4.70
N ASN A 115 -11.35 -6.96 -4.10
CA ASN A 115 -12.37 -7.68 -4.86
C ASN A 115 -13.28 -6.75 -5.69
N ALA A 116 -13.61 -5.55 -5.19
CA ALA A 116 -14.42 -4.60 -5.93
C ALA A 116 -13.72 -4.10 -7.20
N ILE A 117 -12.40 -3.89 -7.12
CA ILE A 117 -11.55 -3.52 -8.26
C ILE A 117 -11.39 -4.73 -9.20
N ALA A 118 -10.99 -5.89 -8.66
CA ALA A 118 -10.70 -7.08 -9.45
C ALA A 118 -11.91 -7.59 -10.25
N ARG A 119 -13.14 -7.45 -9.73
CA ARG A 119 -14.36 -7.76 -10.48
C ARG A 119 -14.54 -6.93 -11.76
N ARG A 120 -13.89 -5.77 -11.87
CA ARG A 120 -14.00 -4.90 -13.05
C ARG A 120 -12.85 -5.09 -14.04
N ILE A 121 -11.64 -5.32 -13.54
CA ILE A 121 -10.42 -5.28 -14.36
C ILE A 121 -9.44 -6.43 -14.11
N GLY A 122 -9.84 -7.48 -13.38
CA GLY A 122 -8.94 -8.55 -12.92
C GLY A 122 -7.89 -8.05 -11.92
N GLY A 123 -6.86 -8.85 -11.62
CA GLY A 123 -5.76 -8.47 -10.74
C GLY A 123 -5.73 -9.23 -9.43
N VAL A 124 -5.67 -8.47 -8.32
CA VAL A 124 -5.48 -9.02 -6.98
C VAL A 124 -6.82 -9.17 -6.28
N TYR A 125 -7.10 -10.40 -5.85
CA TYR A 125 -8.23 -10.76 -5.00
C TYR A 125 -7.78 -10.83 -3.55
N GLY A 126 -8.74 -10.64 -2.64
CA GLY A 126 -8.49 -10.66 -1.20
C GLY A 126 -9.57 -11.44 -0.44
N GLU A 127 -9.18 -12.22 0.54
CA GLU A 127 -10.10 -12.91 1.44
C GLU A 127 -9.59 -12.79 2.88
N TYR A 128 -10.44 -12.27 3.77
CA TYR A 128 -10.10 -12.13 5.19
C TYR A 128 -10.77 -13.23 6.01
N HIS A 129 -10.01 -13.84 6.92
CA HIS A 129 -10.52 -14.82 7.87
C HIS A 129 -10.21 -14.36 9.31
N ASP A 130 -11.26 -14.26 10.13
CA ASP A 130 -11.17 -13.99 11.57
C ASP A 130 -10.50 -15.18 12.28
N ALA A 131 -9.33 -14.96 12.89
CA ALA A 131 -8.55 -16.02 13.54
C ALA A 131 -8.76 -16.06 15.05
N GLY A 132 -9.26 -14.96 15.66
CA GLY A 132 -9.47 -14.91 17.11
C GLY A 132 -9.64 -13.51 17.67
N VAL A 133 -9.62 -13.46 19.01
CA VAL A 133 -9.76 -12.24 19.80
C VAL A 133 -8.56 -12.02 20.70
N ALA A 134 -8.17 -10.76 20.89
CA ALA A 134 -7.14 -10.35 21.83
C ALA A 134 -7.65 -9.20 22.70
N ILE A 135 -6.97 -8.95 23.81
CA ILE A 135 -7.26 -7.82 24.70
C ILE A 135 -6.18 -6.76 24.47
N GLN A 136 -6.58 -5.62 23.93
CA GLN A 136 -5.73 -4.45 23.77
C GLN A 136 -5.82 -3.58 25.02
N ASN A 137 -4.78 -3.62 25.87
CA ASN A 137 -4.70 -2.76 27.04
C ASN A 137 -4.40 -1.32 26.59
N ARG A 138 -5.34 -0.39 26.80
CA ARG A 138 -5.05 1.05 26.72
C ARG A 138 -4.74 1.53 28.13
N GLU A 139 -3.64 2.26 28.32
CA GLU A 139 -3.04 2.66 29.61
C GLU A 139 -3.99 3.27 30.67
N ARG A 140 -5.26 3.56 30.36
CA ARG A 140 -6.21 4.21 31.28
C ARG A 140 -7.67 3.70 31.27
N GLU A 141 -8.07 2.77 30.41
CA GLU A 141 -9.51 2.41 30.24
C GLU A 141 -9.76 0.89 30.13
N GLY A 142 -9.04 0.07 30.90
CA GLY A 142 -9.18 -1.39 30.78
C GLY A 142 -8.83 -1.92 29.38
N GLY A 143 -8.97 -3.22 29.19
CA GLY A 143 -8.66 -3.87 27.92
C GLY A 143 -9.83 -3.81 26.93
N GLU A 144 -9.59 -3.34 25.70
CA GLU A 144 -10.53 -3.44 24.59
C GLU A 144 -10.42 -4.82 23.93
N ILE A 145 -11.54 -5.53 23.74
CA ILE A 145 -11.53 -6.79 22.99
C ILE A 145 -11.45 -6.44 21.49
N ILE A 146 -10.38 -6.88 20.84
CA ILE A 146 -10.13 -6.71 19.41
C ILE A 146 -10.21 -8.04 18.68
N HIS A 147 -10.79 -8.02 17.48
CA HIS A 147 -10.80 -9.17 16.57
C HIS A 147 -9.66 -9.06 15.56
N TYR A 148 -9.00 -10.17 15.29
CA TYR A 148 -7.86 -10.20 14.37
C TYR A 148 -7.84 -11.48 13.54
N GLY A 149 -7.09 -11.45 12.46
CA GLY A 149 -7.13 -12.52 11.48
C GLY A 149 -6.01 -12.48 10.46
N VAL A 150 -6.26 -13.19 9.37
CA VAL A 150 -5.34 -13.29 8.24
C VAL A 150 -6.07 -12.87 6.97
N LEU A 151 -5.45 -12.00 6.19
CA LEU A 151 -5.86 -11.64 4.84
C LEU A 151 -5.01 -12.43 3.84
N ARG A 152 -5.65 -13.26 3.04
CA ARG A 152 -5.07 -13.91 1.87
C ARG A 152 -5.20 -13.00 0.65
N ARG A 153 -4.11 -12.81 -0.09
CA ARG A 153 -4.09 -12.10 -1.39
C ARG A 153 -3.52 -13.02 -2.47
N TRP A 154 -4.18 -13.04 -3.62
CA TRP A 154 -3.75 -13.82 -4.77
C TRP A 154 -4.20 -13.16 -6.07
N SER A 155 -3.71 -13.66 -7.20
CA SER A 155 -4.23 -13.28 -8.51
C SER A 155 -4.62 -14.52 -9.29
N ASP A 156 -5.76 -14.43 -9.98
CA ASP A 156 -6.24 -15.45 -10.92
C ASP A 156 -5.73 -15.17 -12.35
N ASP A 157 -4.94 -14.12 -12.56
CA ASP A 157 -4.37 -13.78 -13.86
C ASP A 157 -3.25 -14.78 -14.20
N TYR A 158 -3.60 -15.74 -15.06
CA TYR A 158 -2.66 -16.69 -15.66
C TYR A 158 -1.80 -16.04 -16.76
N ASP A 159 -2.16 -14.83 -17.19
CA ASP A 159 -1.33 -14.03 -18.07
C ASP A 159 -0.19 -13.40 -17.25
N TYR A 160 1.02 -13.94 -17.41
CA TYR A 160 2.21 -13.54 -16.66
C TYR A 160 2.46 -12.03 -16.67
N ALA A 161 1.95 -11.30 -17.67
CA ALA A 161 2.08 -9.85 -17.79
C ALA A 161 1.42 -9.05 -16.64
N TYR A 162 0.45 -9.65 -15.92
CA TYR A 162 -0.26 -8.98 -14.82
C TYR A 162 -0.29 -9.78 -13.52
N ALA A 163 0.39 -10.93 -13.50
CA ALA A 163 0.44 -11.81 -12.33
C ALA A 163 0.93 -11.05 -11.10
N TYR A 164 0.30 -11.30 -9.96
CA TYR A 164 0.66 -10.64 -8.70
C TYR A 164 1.99 -11.16 -8.16
N ILE A 165 2.99 -10.27 -7.98
CA ILE A 165 4.32 -10.60 -7.45
C ILE A 165 4.57 -9.82 -6.13
N PRO A 166 4.05 -10.30 -4.99
CA PRO A 166 4.02 -9.56 -3.72
C PRO A 166 5.39 -9.17 -3.15
N PHE A 167 6.48 -9.83 -3.54
CA PHE A 167 7.82 -9.55 -3.00
C PHE A 167 8.69 -8.65 -3.88
N ILE A 168 8.27 -8.32 -5.11
CA ILE A 168 8.96 -7.36 -5.98
C ILE A 168 8.09 -6.10 -6.08
N ARG A 169 8.42 -5.07 -5.30
CA ARG A 169 7.73 -3.77 -5.32
C ARG A 169 8.37 -2.82 -6.33
N LEU A 170 7.61 -1.83 -6.82
CA LEU A 170 8.08 -0.88 -7.85
C LEU A 170 9.27 -0.03 -7.41
N ASP A 171 9.49 0.17 -6.11
CA ASP A 171 10.67 0.86 -5.59
C ASP A 171 11.96 0.01 -5.62
N LEU A 172 11.86 -1.29 -5.93
CA LEU A 172 12.99 -2.22 -5.99
C LEU A 172 13.58 -2.25 -7.41
N PHE A 173 14.12 -1.13 -7.89
CA PHE A 173 14.52 -0.95 -9.29
C PHE A 173 15.42 -2.06 -9.86
N ASP A 174 16.42 -2.51 -9.11
CA ASP A 174 17.30 -3.58 -9.57
C ASP A 174 16.57 -4.93 -9.69
N ALA A 175 15.61 -5.20 -8.81
CA ALA A 175 14.76 -6.39 -8.88
C ALA A 175 13.78 -6.29 -10.06
N VAL A 176 13.16 -5.12 -10.27
CA VAL A 176 12.29 -4.85 -11.44
C VAL A 176 13.06 -5.01 -12.75
N ARG A 177 14.29 -4.50 -12.84
CA ARG A 177 15.15 -4.66 -14.03
C ARG A 177 15.53 -6.12 -14.29
N ARG A 178 15.81 -6.88 -13.23
CA ARG A 178 16.08 -8.33 -13.34
C ARG A 178 14.83 -9.09 -13.77
N LEU A 179 13.67 -8.76 -13.20
CA LEU A 179 12.38 -9.34 -13.58
C LEU A 179 12.11 -9.11 -15.07
N ALA A 180 12.24 -7.87 -15.55
CA ALA A 180 12.09 -7.57 -16.97
C ALA A 180 12.98 -8.45 -17.86
N THR A 181 14.24 -8.68 -17.45
CA THR A 181 15.16 -9.57 -18.17
C THR A 181 14.67 -11.01 -18.19
N LEU A 182 14.17 -11.52 -17.06
CA LEU A 182 13.61 -12.88 -16.95
C LEU A 182 12.35 -13.04 -17.80
N GLU A 183 11.55 -11.99 -17.93
CA GLU A 183 10.33 -11.94 -18.74
C GLU A 183 10.62 -11.65 -20.22
N GLY A 184 11.89 -11.49 -20.60
CA GLY A 184 12.27 -11.20 -21.99
C GLY A 184 11.83 -9.83 -22.49
N THR A 185 11.60 -8.88 -21.59
CA THR A 185 11.19 -7.50 -21.91
C THR A 185 12.22 -6.47 -21.42
N SER A 186 12.09 -5.23 -21.88
CA SER A 186 12.91 -4.14 -21.35
C SER A 186 12.31 -3.62 -20.05
N HIS A 187 13.16 -3.16 -19.12
CA HIS A 187 12.68 -2.54 -17.88
C HIS A 187 11.80 -1.30 -18.13
N ILE A 188 11.99 -0.59 -19.25
CA ILE A 188 11.13 0.53 -19.64
C ILE A 188 9.73 0.05 -20.03
N GLU A 189 9.62 -1.02 -20.83
CA GLU A 189 8.33 -1.57 -21.22
C GLU A 189 7.59 -2.21 -20.03
N LEU A 190 8.32 -2.86 -19.11
CA LEU A 190 7.75 -3.33 -17.84
C LEU A 190 7.19 -2.18 -17.01
N LEU A 191 7.96 -1.10 -16.83
CA LEU A 191 7.51 0.09 -16.10
C LEU A 191 6.33 0.78 -16.78
N LYS A 192 6.30 0.88 -18.11
CA LYS A 192 5.15 1.40 -18.86
C LYS A 192 3.90 0.57 -18.61
N SER A 193 4.01 -0.76 -18.68
CA SER A 193 2.91 -1.69 -18.44
C SER A 193 2.40 -1.60 -16.99
N ALA A 194 3.32 -1.56 -16.03
CA ALA A 194 2.99 -1.37 -14.62
C ALA A 194 2.30 -0.03 -14.34
N MET A 195 2.77 1.06 -14.95
CA MET A 195 2.17 2.37 -14.79
C MET A 195 0.80 2.49 -15.48
N ALA A 196 0.62 1.86 -16.63
CA ALA A 196 -0.70 1.72 -17.25
C ALA A 196 -1.66 0.95 -16.33
N ARG A 197 -1.21 -0.17 -15.78
CA ARG A 197 -1.99 -1.00 -14.84
C ARG A 197 -2.37 -0.22 -13.58
N LEU A 198 -1.43 0.50 -12.97
CA LEU A 198 -1.68 1.37 -11.83
C LEU A 198 -2.70 2.47 -12.17
N GLY A 199 -2.58 3.11 -13.32
CA GLY A 199 -3.51 4.13 -13.79
C GLY A 199 -4.93 3.57 -13.93
N LEU A 200 -5.07 2.37 -14.50
CA LEU A 200 -6.35 1.68 -14.61
C LEU A 200 -6.94 1.31 -13.23
N ILE A 201 -6.12 0.82 -12.31
CA ILE A 201 -6.55 0.47 -10.95
C ILE A 201 -7.03 1.70 -10.20
N LEU A 202 -6.26 2.80 -10.19
CA LEU A 202 -6.66 4.03 -9.50
C LEU A 202 -7.91 4.64 -10.12
N ARG A 203 -8.03 4.67 -11.46
CA ARG A 203 -9.26 5.12 -12.12
C ARG A 203 -10.45 4.30 -11.66
N THR A 204 -10.33 2.98 -11.72
CA THR A 204 -11.39 2.04 -11.32
C THR A 204 -11.78 2.25 -9.85
N ALA A 205 -10.81 2.35 -8.94
CA ALA A 205 -11.04 2.60 -7.52
C ALA A 205 -11.76 3.95 -7.31
N HIS A 206 -11.30 5.02 -7.95
CA HIS A 206 -11.91 6.34 -7.84
C HIS A 206 -13.31 6.44 -8.45
N GLU A 207 -13.60 5.67 -9.51
CA GLU A 207 -14.93 5.57 -10.11
C GLU A 207 -15.93 4.85 -9.21
N ILE A 208 -15.47 3.86 -8.43
CA ILE A 208 -16.30 3.17 -7.43
C ILE A 208 -16.28 3.82 -6.05
N GLY A 209 -15.61 4.98 -5.92
CA GLY A 209 -15.56 5.75 -4.69
C GLY A 209 -14.70 5.13 -3.60
N ILE A 210 -13.56 4.53 -3.96
CA ILE A 210 -12.54 4.01 -3.04
C ILE A 210 -11.23 4.78 -3.28
N TYR A 211 -10.68 5.34 -2.22
CA TYR A 211 -9.46 6.15 -2.22
C TYR A 211 -8.41 5.51 -1.32
N HIS A 212 -7.23 5.22 -1.85
CA HIS A 212 -6.22 4.38 -1.22
C HIS A 212 -5.49 5.06 -0.06
N CYS A 213 -5.38 6.40 -0.05
CA CYS A 213 -4.78 7.25 0.98
C CYS A 213 -3.27 7.09 1.22
N PHE A 214 -2.65 6.00 0.74
CA PHE A 214 -1.22 5.67 0.85
C PHE A 214 -0.62 5.17 -0.47
N THR A 215 -0.99 5.79 -1.59
CA THR A 215 -0.50 5.35 -2.90
C THR A 215 0.98 5.66 -3.04
N HIS A 216 1.83 4.66 -2.84
CA HIS A 216 3.27 4.78 -2.98
C HIS A 216 3.87 3.49 -3.57
N PRO A 217 5.07 3.56 -4.18
CA PRO A 217 5.69 2.43 -4.87
C PRO A 217 5.83 1.15 -4.03
N GLY A 218 6.09 1.26 -2.73
CA GLY A 218 6.15 0.09 -1.83
C GLY A 218 4.85 -0.72 -1.71
N ASN A 219 3.71 -0.14 -2.06
CA ASN A 219 2.40 -0.81 -2.06
C ASN A 219 2.01 -1.31 -3.45
N ILE A 220 2.89 -1.18 -4.43
CA ILE A 220 2.65 -1.55 -5.83
C ILE A 220 3.67 -2.59 -6.23
N ASP A 221 3.22 -3.74 -6.73
CA ASP A 221 4.13 -4.76 -7.25
C ASP A 221 4.73 -4.36 -8.60
N ALA A 222 5.72 -5.12 -9.07
CA ALA A 222 6.44 -4.84 -10.32
C ALA A 222 5.54 -4.79 -11.57
N HIS A 223 4.33 -5.35 -11.51
CA HIS A 223 3.34 -5.36 -12.59
C HIS A 223 2.28 -4.27 -12.44
N GLY A 224 2.40 -3.42 -11.43
CA GLY A 224 1.50 -2.29 -11.21
C GLY A 224 0.26 -2.59 -10.37
N ASN A 225 0.19 -3.77 -9.75
CA ASN A 225 -0.91 -4.12 -8.85
C ASN A 225 -0.75 -3.39 -7.50
N LEU A 226 -1.73 -2.56 -7.16
CA LEU A 226 -1.82 -1.84 -5.90
C LEU A 226 -2.47 -2.72 -4.81
N VAL A 227 -1.89 -2.75 -3.61
CA VAL A 227 -2.40 -3.43 -2.42
C VAL A 227 -2.32 -2.51 -1.19
N ASP A 228 -2.71 -2.99 0.00
CA ASP A 228 -2.75 -2.23 1.26
C ASP A 228 -3.90 -1.21 1.35
N PHE A 229 -5.08 -1.58 0.84
CA PHE A 229 -6.33 -0.82 0.98
C PHE A 229 -6.94 -0.84 2.41
N GLU A 230 -6.20 -1.31 3.40
CA GLU A 230 -6.68 -1.49 4.79
C GLU A 230 -7.08 -0.17 5.48
N HIS A 231 -6.64 0.96 4.92
CA HIS A 231 -6.95 2.32 5.36
C HIS A 231 -7.66 3.16 4.30
N ALA A 232 -8.15 2.54 3.23
CA ALA A 232 -8.81 3.24 2.13
C ALA A 232 -10.08 3.98 2.61
N ILE A 233 -10.33 5.19 2.11
CA ILE A 233 -11.56 5.94 2.39
C ILE A 233 -12.59 5.62 1.31
N CYS A 234 -13.80 5.27 1.71
CA CYS A 234 -14.93 5.11 0.80
C CYS A 234 -15.74 6.41 0.69
N SER A 235 -16.25 6.76 -0.48
CA SER A 235 -17.07 7.97 -0.69
C SER A 235 -18.27 8.04 0.26
N ALA A 236 -18.86 6.89 0.60
CA ALA A 236 -19.98 6.82 1.55
C ALA A 236 -19.60 7.25 2.99
N GLU A 237 -18.32 7.24 3.34
CA GLU A 237 -17.81 7.63 4.65
C GLU A 237 -17.56 9.14 4.75
N ILE A 238 -17.34 9.81 3.62
CA ILE A 238 -17.02 11.24 3.54
C ILE A 238 -17.97 12.12 4.38
N PRO A 239 -19.31 11.98 4.32
CA PRO A 239 -20.20 12.80 5.13
C PRO A 239 -20.02 12.60 6.64
N VAL A 240 -19.64 11.40 7.07
CA VAL A 240 -19.37 11.10 8.49
C VAL A 240 -18.02 11.69 8.88
N LEU A 241 -16.98 11.48 8.07
CA LEU A 241 -15.63 12.00 8.31
C LEU A 241 -15.62 13.53 8.38
N LYS A 242 -16.38 14.21 7.51
CA LYS A 242 -16.58 15.67 7.54
C LYS A 242 -17.15 16.17 8.87
N ARG A 243 -18.04 15.40 9.52
CA ARG A 243 -18.60 15.77 10.84
C ARG A 243 -17.61 15.54 11.99
N LEU A 244 -16.67 14.62 11.82
CA LEU A 244 -15.66 14.29 12.83
C LEU A 244 -14.45 15.21 12.79
N CYS A 245 -14.20 15.86 11.65
CA CYS A 245 -13.12 16.82 11.48
C CYS A 245 -13.67 18.25 11.39
N LEU A 246 -13.31 19.10 12.35
CA LEU A 246 -13.71 20.52 12.34
C LEU A 246 -12.83 21.38 11.42
N ASN A 247 -11.57 20.98 11.21
CA ASN A 247 -10.59 21.72 10.39
C ASN A 247 -10.21 20.87 9.18
N GLY A 248 -10.22 21.45 7.97
CA GLY A 248 -9.90 20.75 6.72
C GLY A 248 -11.05 19.89 6.18
N SER A 249 -12.26 20.02 6.74
CA SER A 249 -13.44 19.26 6.31
C SER A 249 -13.85 19.58 4.87
N GLU A 250 -13.60 20.81 4.43
CA GLU A 250 -13.81 21.30 3.08
C GLU A 250 -12.98 20.54 2.05
N LEU A 251 -11.81 20.01 2.45
CA LEU A 251 -10.93 19.20 1.60
C LEU A 251 -11.34 17.72 1.58
N LEU A 252 -12.29 17.27 2.41
CA LEU A 252 -12.76 15.88 2.38
C LEU A 252 -13.84 15.71 1.32
N ASP A 253 -13.43 15.65 0.06
CA ASP A 253 -14.30 15.26 -1.05
C ASP A 253 -13.57 14.35 -2.04
N ASP A 254 -14.33 13.83 -2.99
CA ASP A 254 -13.81 12.90 -4.00
C ASP A 254 -12.63 13.49 -4.78
N ALA A 255 -12.70 14.77 -5.18
CA ALA A 255 -11.66 15.38 -6.00
C ALA A 255 -10.34 15.55 -5.23
N HIS A 256 -10.42 15.96 -3.96
CA HIS A 256 -9.25 16.10 -3.09
C HIS A 256 -8.64 14.76 -2.67
N LEU A 257 -9.46 13.71 -2.49
CA LEU A 257 -8.98 12.36 -2.21
C LEU A 257 -8.26 11.75 -3.42
N ARG A 258 -8.81 11.93 -4.63
CA ARG A 258 -8.11 11.56 -5.88
C ARG A 258 -6.79 12.31 -6.01
N TYR A 259 -6.83 13.63 -5.78
CA TYR A 259 -5.64 14.47 -5.81
C TYR A 259 -4.59 13.96 -4.82
N ARG A 260 -4.99 13.59 -3.60
CA ARG A 260 -4.10 13.01 -2.61
C ARG A 260 -3.45 11.72 -3.12
N ASP A 261 -4.20 10.77 -3.64
CA ASP A 261 -3.66 9.48 -4.10
C ASP A 261 -2.63 9.68 -5.23
N ILE A 262 -2.92 10.56 -6.18
CA ILE A 262 -2.00 10.85 -7.29
C ILE A 262 -0.79 11.66 -6.82
N ASP A 263 -1.01 12.71 -6.03
CA ASP A 263 0.05 13.59 -5.57
C ASP A 263 0.99 12.89 -4.58
N LEU A 264 0.47 12.02 -3.70
CA LEU A 264 1.33 11.19 -2.85
C LEU A 264 2.24 10.29 -3.68
N PHE A 265 1.71 9.63 -4.72
CA PHE A 265 2.50 8.73 -5.55
C PHE A 265 3.61 9.45 -6.32
N PHE A 266 3.28 10.54 -7.03
CA PHE A 266 4.23 11.23 -7.92
C PHE A 266 5.03 12.35 -7.26
N ALA A 267 4.45 13.03 -6.26
CA ALA A 267 5.00 14.23 -5.66
C ALA A 267 5.58 13.97 -4.26
N GLY A 268 5.09 12.93 -3.57
CA GLY A 268 5.39 12.63 -2.17
C GLY A 268 4.76 13.62 -1.19
N ALA A 269 5.06 13.48 0.10
CA ALA A 269 4.57 14.38 1.14
C ALA A 269 5.33 15.73 1.18
N ARG A 270 5.18 16.54 0.12
CA ARG A 270 5.95 17.79 -0.08
C ARG A 270 5.73 18.84 1.00
N GLU A 271 4.51 18.95 1.49
CA GLU A 271 4.19 19.90 2.56
C GLU A 271 4.96 19.55 3.84
N ILE A 272 5.05 18.25 4.17
CA ILE A 272 5.83 17.78 5.31
C ILE A 272 7.32 18.11 5.11
N LEU A 273 7.89 17.83 3.93
CA LEU A 273 9.27 18.20 3.62
C LEU A 273 9.50 19.69 3.85
N HIS A 274 8.63 20.53 3.29
CA HIS A 274 8.76 21.97 3.41
C HIS A 274 8.66 22.45 4.85
N ARG A 275 7.70 21.91 5.63
CA ARG A 275 7.57 22.20 7.06
C ARG A 275 8.80 21.76 7.84
N CYS A 276 9.32 20.55 7.61
CA CYS A 276 10.56 20.09 8.24
C CYS A 276 11.76 20.98 7.89
N GLN A 277 11.96 21.34 6.61
CA GLN A 277 13.02 22.24 6.19
C GLN A 277 12.93 23.60 6.90
N THR A 278 11.71 24.13 7.02
CA THR A 278 11.45 25.42 7.65
C THR A 278 11.66 25.37 9.17
N CYS A 279 11.07 24.39 9.84
CA CYS A 279 11.16 24.21 11.30
C CYS A 279 12.59 23.91 11.75
N PHE A 280 13.28 23.00 11.05
CA PHE A 280 14.64 22.59 11.42
C PHE A 280 15.71 23.50 10.78
N LYS A 281 15.31 24.48 9.97
CA LYS A 281 16.21 25.38 9.23
C LYS A 281 17.25 24.61 8.42
N LEU A 282 16.81 23.55 7.74
CA LEU A 282 17.65 22.68 6.93
C LEU A 282 17.39 22.95 5.45
N SER A 283 18.44 22.98 4.65
CA SER A 283 18.31 22.74 3.22
C SER A 283 17.73 21.35 2.96
N ARG A 284 17.23 21.11 1.74
CA ARG A 284 16.68 19.80 1.37
C ARG A 284 17.73 18.72 1.56
N ASP A 285 18.97 18.97 1.13
CA ASP A 285 20.06 18.01 1.21
C ASP A 285 20.45 17.68 2.66
N GLU A 286 20.47 18.68 3.54
CA GLU A 286 20.72 18.47 4.97
C GLU A 286 19.59 17.68 5.63
N LEU A 287 18.33 17.99 5.29
CA LEU A 287 17.18 17.24 5.76
C LEU A 287 17.28 15.78 5.30
N MET A 288 17.54 15.53 4.01
CA MET A 288 17.68 14.17 3.48
C MET A 288 18.86 13.40 4.09
N LYS A 289 19.98 14.07 4.40
CA LYS A 289 21.10 13.45 5.13
C LYS A 289 20.71 13.04 6.54
N LYS A 290 19.96 13.88 7.27
CA LYS A 290 19.47 13.54 8.62
C LYS A 290 18.45 12.40 8.58
N ILE A 291 17.55 12.41 7.61
CA ILE A 291 16.59 11.33 7.35
C ILE A 291 17.33 10.01 7.12
N ARG A 292 18.37 10.02 6.27
CA ARG A 292 19.21 8.85 6.00
C ARG A 292 19.92 8.34 7.24
N PHE A 293 20.54 9.23 8.01
CA PHE A 293 21.23 8.87 9.25
C PHE A 293 20.26 8.24 10.26
N LEU A 294 19.09 8.84 10.46
CA LEU A 294 18.06 8.32 11.36
C LEU A 294 17.60 6.92 10.92
N ARG A 295 17.35 6.71 9.63
CA ARG A 295 17.00 5.40 9.08
C ARG A 295 18.05 4.31 9.36
N GLU A 296 19.33 4.65 9.23
CA GLU A 296 20.44 3.71 9.37
C GLU A 296 20.76 3.39 10.84
N ASN A 297 20.30 4.21 11.79
CA ASN A 297 20.73 4.14 13.18
C ASN A 297 19.58 4.05 14.21
N ILE A 298 18.32 4.17 13.79
CA ILE A 298 17.18 3.95 14.69
C ILE A 298 16.88 2.44 14.76
N SER A 299 17.01 1.89 15.97
CA SER A 299 16.41 0.60 16.33
C SER A 299 14.89 0.69 16.17
N ILE A 300 14.28 -0.34 15.58
CA ILE A 300 12.83 -0.44 15.26
C ILE A 300 11.93 0.00 16.44
N THR A 301 12.43 -0.15 17.67
CA THR A 301 11.77 0.19 18.94
C THR A 301 11.69 1.69 19.28
N VAL A 302 12.38 2.61 18.58
CA VAL A 302 12.46 4.03 18.98
C VAL A 302 12.02 4.96 17.83
N GLY A 303 10.70 5.05 17.61
CA GLY A 303 10.08 6.24 17.00
C GLY A 303 9.51 6.04 15.60
N ILE A 304 8.35 5.38 15.51
CA ILE A 304 7.59 5.24 14.27
C ILE A 304 6.99 6.57 13.73
N PRO A 305 6.68 7.62 14.53
CA PRO A 305 6.30 8.92 13.96
C PRO A 305 7.43 9.54 13.10
N VAL A 306 8.68 9.24 13.46
CA VAL A 306 9.82 9.60 12.63
C VAL A 306 9.79 8.71 11.38
N PHE A 307 9.67 7.38 11.51
CA PHE A 307 9.62 6.48 10.34
C PHE A 307 8.46 6.70 9.37
N GLU A 308 7.25 7.06 9.79
CA GLU A 308 6.16 7.37 8.87
C GLU A 308 6.48 8.61 8.04
N VAL A 309 6.98 9.65 8.70
CA VAL A 309 7.50 10.82 8.02
C VAL A 309 8.64 10.36 7.12
N LEU A 310 9.69 9.71 7.61
CA LEU A 310 10.82 9.25 6.81
C LEU A 310 10.40 8.34 5.64
N ALA A 311 9.37 7.50 5.76
CA ALA A 311 8.84 6.59 4.74
C ALA A 311 8.07 7.35 3.64
N HIS A 312 7.26 8.33 4.03
CA HIS A 312 6.63 9.26 3.08
C HIS A 312 7.63 10.25 2.48
N LEU A 313 8.72 10.54 3.19
CA LEU A 313 9.89 11.27 2.66
C LEU A 313 10.81 10.35 1.83
N ASN A 314 10.67 9.03 1.97
CA ASN A 314 11.35 7.98 1.20
C ASN A 314 10.73 7.76 -0.19
N ILE A 315 9.60 8.43 -0.49
CA ILE A 315 9.06 8.58 -1.85
C ILE A 315 10.13 9.20 -2.80
N GLY A 316 11.19 9.77 -2.23
CA GLY A 316 12.47 10.06 -2.88
C GLY A 316 13.15 8.91 -3.64
N PHE A 317 12.77 7.63 -3.44
CA PHE A 317 13.36 6.50 -4.17
C PHE A 317 12.77 6.32 -5.58
N TYR A 318 11.50 6.66 -5.78
CA TYR A 318 10.90 6.75 -7.12
C TYR A 318 11.17 8.11 -7.76
N GLU A 319 11.30 9.15 -6.93
CA GLU A 319 11.95 10.39 -7.35
C GLU A 319 13.32 10.10 -7.95
N ASP A 320 14.07 9.11 -7.44
CA ASP A 320 15.30 8.64 -8.07
C ASP A 320 15.06 7.73 -9.27
N THR A 321 14.09 6.81 -9.25
CA THR A 321 13.91 5.85 -10.37
C THR A 321 13.39 6.49 -11.64
N LEU A 322 12.24 7.18 -11.61
CA LEU A 322 11.75 7.89 -12.81
C LEU A 322 12.71 9.00 -13.20
N LYS A 323 13.20 9.82 -12.26
CA LYS A 323 14.07 10.95 -12.66
C LYS A 323 15.44 10.52 -13.17
N ARG A 324 15.93 9.32 -12.83
CA ARG A 324 17.15 8.75 -13.43
C ARG A 324 16.92 8.27 -14.85
N LEU A 325 15.68 8.03 -15.27
CA LEU A 325 15.40 7.72 -16.67
C LEU A 325 15.66 8.95 -17.54
N PRO A 326 16.19 8.79 -18.75
CA PRO A 326 16.12 9.81 -19.79
C PRO A 326 14.71 10.40 -19.91
N PHE A 327 14.61 11.70 -20.17
CA PHE A 327 13.33 12.43 -20.19
C PHE A 327 12.28 11.79 -21.11
N CYS A 328 12.67 11.32 -22.30
CA CYS A 328 11.77 10.60 -23.21
C CYS A 328 11.09 9.37 -22.57
N TYR A 329 11.83 8.58 -21.78
CA TYR A 329 11.28 7.42 -21.09
C TYR A 329 10.43 7.82 -19.88
N GLN A 330 10.71 8.96 -19.24
CA GLN A 330 9.82 9.53 -18.23
C GLN A 330 8.47 9.89 -18.84
N GLU A 331 8.48 10.57 -19.99
CA GLU A 331 7.26 10.93 -20.73
C GLU A 331 6.48 9.68 -21.14
N ASP A 332 7.15 8.64 -21.65
CA ASP A 332 6.48 7.39 -22.04
C ASP A 332 5.81 6.69 -20.86
N VAL A 333 6.51 6.56 -19.72
CA VAL A 333 6.02 5.87 -18.53
C VAL A 333 4.89 6.66 -17.85
N ILE A 334 5.03 7.99 -17.73
CA ILE A 334 3.98 8.87 -17.20
C ILE A 334 2.79 8.89 -18.17
N GLY A 335 3.06 8.92 -19.47
CA GLY A 335 2.04 8.89 -20.52
C GLY A 335 1.18 7.63 -20.43
N ALA A 336 1.80 6.46 -20.19
CA ALA A 336 1.08 5.19 -20.03
C ALA A 336 0.10 5.22 -18.83
N PHE A 337 0.52 5.82 -17.70
CA PHE A 337 -0.37 6.05 -16.57
C PHE A 337 -1.55 6.95 -16.96
N VAL A 338 -1.27 8.10 -17.57
CA VAL A 338 -2.29 9.09 -17.94
C VAL A 338 -3.29 8.51 -18.94
N ASP A 339 -2.82 7.78 -19.95
CA ASP A 339 -3.67 7.17 -20.96
C ASP A 339 -4.61 6.11 -20.37
N SER A 340 -4.18 5.44 -19.30
CA SER A 340 -4.98 4.42 -18.61
C SER A 340 -5.87 5.01 -17.52
N TYR A 341 -5.45 6.11 -16.89
CA TYR A 341 -6.19 6.78 -15.82
C TYR A 341 -7.25 7.75 -16.34
N CYS A 342 -6.98 8.46 -17.43
CA CYS A 342 -7.91 9.42 -18.00
C CYS A 342 -8.93 8.74 -18.92
N GLU A 343 -10.12 9.32 -19.03
CA GLU A 343 -11.14 8.86 -19.99
C GLU A 343 -10.68 9.09 -21.44
N SER A 344 -11.16 8.24 -22.35
CA SER A 344 -10.78 8.26 -23.78
C SER A 344 -10.96 9.66 -24.38
N GLY A 345 -9.88 10.22 -24.94
CA GLY A 345 -9.85 11.54 -25.59
C GLY A 345 -9.30 12.68 -24.72
N SER A 346 -9.43 12.61 -23.39
CA SER A 346 -8.92 13.66 -22.49
C SER A 346 -7.40 13.57 -22.25
N GLY A 347 -6.83 12.37 -22.37
CA GLY A 347 -5.42 12.09 -22.06
C GLY A 347 -4.41 12.94 -22.86
N SER A 348 -4.70 13.29 -24.11
CA SER A 348 -3.76 14.10 -24.92
C SER A 348 -3.60 15.52 -24.39
N GLU A 349 -4.68 16.15 -23.93
CA GLU A 349 -4.61 17.49 -23.33
C GLU A 349 -3.94 17.46 -21.96
N VAL A 350 -4.32 16.46 -21.14
CA VAL A 350 -3.71 16.22 -19.83
C VAL A 350 -2.20 16.01 -19.94
N LYS A 351 -1.74 15.15 -20.87
CA LYS A 351 -0.32 14.92 -21.16
C LYS A 351 0.40 16.21 -21.54
N ARG A 352 -0.17 17.02 -22.44
CA ARG A 352 0.43 18.33 -22.81
C ARG A 352 0.59 19.25 -21.60
N GLY A 353 -0.41 19.31 -20.73
CA GLY A 353 -0.37 20.09 -19.49
C GLY A 353 0.74 19.63 -18.54
N ILE A 354 0.80 18.32 -18.29
CA ILE A 354 1.81 17.69 -17.43
C ILE A 354 3.21 17.90 -17.98
N PHE A 355 3.46 17.55 -19.24
CA PHE A 355 4.81 17.63 -19.83
C PHE A 355 5.30 19.07 -19.94
N SER A 356 4.41 20.03 -20.18
CA SER A 356 4.77 21.47 -20.11
C SER A 356 5.17 21.91 -18.71
N GLU A 357 4.54 21.35 -17.66
CA GLU A 357 4.89 21.61 -16.27
C GLU A 357 6.22 20.94 -15.89
N LEU A 358 6.43 19.69 -16.31
CA LEU A 358 7.67 18.96 -16.09
C LEU A 358 8.86 19.64 -16.79
N LEU A 359 8.70 20.07 -18.05
CA LEU A 359 9.73 20.77 -18.81
C LEU A 359 10.13 22.08 -18.13
N ARG A 360 9.16 22.82 -17.57
CA ARG A 360 9.41 24.11 -16.90
C ARG A 360 10.14 23.95 -15.56
N HIS A 361 9.81 22.94 -14.77
CA HIS A 361 10.32 22.81 -13.39
C HIS A 361 11.36 21.70 -13.19
N GLY A 362 11.57 20.85 -14.20
CA GLY A 362 12.45 19.68 -14.12
C GLY A 362 12.00 18.62 -13.11
N LYS A 363 10.75 18.69 -12.64
CA LYS A 363 10.18 17.78 -11.63
C LYS A 363 8.65 17.81 -11.65
N TRP A 364 8.03 16.75 -11.12
CA TRP A 364 6.59 16.71 -10.87
C TRP A 364 6.13 17.90 -10.02
N THR A 365 4.89 18.39 -10.14
CA THR A 365 4.34 19.47 -9.31
C THR A 365 2.87 19.26 -8.96
N PRO A 366 2.34 19.92 -7.91
CA PRO A 366 0.91 19.98 -7.63
C PRO A 366 0.05 20.35 -8.85
N LYS A 367 0.56 21.22 -9.71
CA LYS A 367 -0.12 21.61 -10.95
C LYS A 367 -0.12 20.47 -11.97
N ALA A 368 0.95 19.69 -12.06
CA ALA A 368 0.99 18.45 -12.86
C ALA A 368 -0.07 17.44 -12.38
N SER A 369 -0.13 17.18 -11.07
CA SER A 369 -1.20 16.37 -10.45
C SER A 369 -2.60 16.94 -10.77
N GLY A 370 -2.76 18.26 -10.66
CA GLY A 370 -4.00 18.99 -10.94
C GLY A 370 -4.54 18.77 -12.37
N TYR A 371 -3.66 18.66 -13.37
CA TYR A 371 -4.10 18.31 -14.74
C TYR A 371 -4.76 16.94 -14.83
N ILE A 372 -4.29 15.95 -14.05
CA ILE A 372 -4.85 14.60 -14.05
C ILE A 372 -6.22 14.58 -13.36
N ILE A 373 -6.36 15.32 -12.27
CA ILE A 373 -7.58 15.35 -11.46
C ILE A 373 -8.65 16.23 -12.08
N ASN A 374 -8.26 17.35 -12.68
CA ASN A 374 -9.17 18.34 -13.24
C ASN A 374 -8.57 18.99 -14.48
N ALA A 375 -8.71 18.33 -15.62
CA ALA A 375 -8.26 18.86 -16.91
C ALA A 375 -8.92 20.21 -17.27
N GLY A 376 -10.19 20.40 -16.88
CA GLY A 376 -10.96 21.62 -17.19
C GLY A 376 -10.58 22.83 -16.35
N ASN A 377 -10.02 22.62 -15.16
CA ASN A 377 -9.45 23.66 -14.33
C ASN A 377 -8.27 23.11 -13.52
N PRO A 378 -7.06 23.08 -14.09
CA PRO A 378 -5.88 22.43 -13.52
C PRO A 378 -5.24 23.27 -12.39
N LEU A 379 -6.03 24.08 -11.69
CA LEU A 379 -5.55 24.79 -10.52
C LEU A 379 -5.05 23.76 -9.49
N PRO A 380 -3.92 24.06 -8.82
CA PRO A 380 -3.40 23.16 -7.79
C PRO A 380 -4.46 23.03 -6.69
N MET A 381 -5.03 21.83 -6.58
CA MET A 381 -5.91 21.50 -5.46
C MET A 381 -5.06 21.48 -4.20
N GLN A 382 -5.62 21.98 -3.10
CA GLN A 382 -4.97 21.84 -1.81
C GLN A 382 -4.92 20.35 -1.47
N GLN A 383 -3.78 19.83 -1.03
CA GLN A 383 -3.71 18.44 -0.61
C GLN A 383 -4.45 18.28 0.73
N ILE A 384 -5.15 17.18 0.92
CA ILE A 384 -5.61 16.78 2.25
C ILE A 384 -4.36 16.56 3.12
N PRO A 385 -4.17 17.26 4.24
CA PRO A 385 -2.98 17.11 5.07
C PRO A 385 -2.84 15.68 5.61
N ASN A 386 -1.61 15.19 5.72
CA ASN A 386 -1.35 13.86 6.29
C ASN A 386 -1.83 13.77 7.74
N GLU A 387 -1.72 14.85 8.52
CA GLU A 387 -2.21 14.90 9.90
C GLU A 387 -3.72 14.73 9.98
N LEU A 388 -4.47 15.24 8.99
CA LEU A 388 -5.91 15.07 8.94
C LEU A 388 -6.26 13.60 8.73
N ILE A 389 -5.57 12.95 7.79
CA ILE A 389 -5.77 11.53 7.48
C ILE A 389 -5.33 10.63 8.65
N LEU A 390 -4.18 10.89 9.28
CA LEU A 390 -3.73 10.21 10.50
C LEU A 390 -4.72 10.40 11.66
N LYS A 391 -5.30 11.59 11.80
CA LYS A 391 -6.30 11.87 12.83
C LYS A 391 -7.57 11.04 12.61
N LEU A 392 -8.02 10.87 11.37
CA LEU A 392 -9.17 10.02 11.05
C LEU A 392 -8.93 8.56 11.45
N TRP A 393 -7.69 8.07 11.39
CA TRP A 393 -7.35 6.70 11.76
C TRP A 393 -7.21 6.46 13.26
N ASN A 394 -6.85 7.49 14.02
CA ASN A 394 -6.85 7.43 15.49
C ASN A 394 -8.27 7.46 16.09
N MET A 395 -9.30 7.67 15.27
CA MET A 395 -10.69 7.54 15.69
C MET A 395 -11.05 6.05 15.77
N ALA A 396 -11.88 5.68 16.76
CA ALA A 396 -12.45 4.34 16.78
C ALA A 396 -13.04 4.02 15.39
N PRO A 397 -12.90 2.77 14.89
CA PRO A 397 -13.45 2.39 13.61
C PRO A 397 -14.87 2.91 13.52
N LEU A 398 -15.21 3.59 12.41
CA LEU A 398 -16.58 4.03 12.18
C LEU A 398 -17.46 2.80 12.26
N LYS A 399 -18.02 2.52 13.44
CA LYS A 399 -18.91 1.38 13.64
C LYS A 399 -19.99 1.57 12.62
N LYS A 400 -20.06 0.66 11.63
CA LYS A 400 -21.19 0.58 10.72
C LYS A 400 -22.39 0.45 11.64
N LYS A 401 -23.11 1.55 11.89
CA LYS A 401 -24.48 1.45 12.35
C LYS A 401 -25.16 0.67 11.25
N GLU A 402 -25.55 -0.56 11.56
CA GLU A 402 -26.25 -1.47 10.67
C GLU A 402 -27.31 -0.70 9.87
N LYS A 403 -26.97 -0.40 8.63
CA LYS A 403 -27.96 -0.30 7.58
C LYS A 403 -27.63 -1.44 6.66
N VAL A 404 -28.40 -2.50 6.87
CA VAL A 404 -28.61 -3.61 5.94
C VAL A 404 -28.57 -3.05 4.53
N PHE A 405 -27.50 -3.35 3.80
CA PHE A 405 -27.53 -3.27 2.34
C PHE A 405 -28.55 -4.32 1.92
N SER A 406 -29.78 -3.89 1.64
CA SER A 406 -30.71 -4.70 0.88
C SER A 406 -30.09 -4.88 -0.50
N PRO A 407 -29.83 -6.10 -0.97
CA PRO A 407 -29.57 -6.31 -2.38
C PRO A 407 -30.85 -5.87 -3.10
N LEU A 408 -30.77 -4.84 -3.93
CA LEU A 408 -31.87 -4.46 -4.79
C LEU A 408 -32.05 -5.54 -5.86
N HIS A 409 -33.33 -5.86 -6.08
CA HIS A 409 -33.86 -6.67 -7.17
C HIS A 409 -33.52 -6.12 -8.55
#